data_AF-A0A9W6T8H8-F1
#
_entry.id   AF-A0A9W6T8H8-F1
#
_cell.length_a   1.000
_cell.length_b   1.000
_cell.length_c   1.000
_cell.angle_alpha   90.00
_cell.angle_beta   90.00
_cell.angle_gamma   90.00
#
_symmetry.space_group_name_H-M   'P 1'
#
loop_
_entity.id
_entity.type
_entity.pdbx_description
1 polymer ?
#
loop_
_entity_poly.entity_id
_entity_poly.type
_entity_poly.pdbx_seq_one_letter_code
_entity_poly.pdbx_strand_id
1 'polypeptide(L)'
;MNEIGLDPGIDHLYAVKTIDEVHKAGGKIKSFLSYCGGLPAPEDSDNPLGYKFSWSSRGVLLALRNSAKYWKNGEIESVTSEELMNSAKPYFIYPGFALVCYPNRDSTTYKELYSIPEAETVIRGTLRFQGFPEFIKVLVDLGFLKEDADEIFSSEISWKDALSKYIGAESNSESDIIAKIDSLTKFKDEADRERILAGFKWLGLFSDNKIIPRGNPLDTLCATLEELMQYGPNERDLVILQHKFGIEWADGTTETRTSTLVDYGVPGGYSSMAKLVGVPCAVATLQVLNGKLSTPGLFAPMTPEINDPIMKILKDEYDIYLTEKTL
;
A
#
# COMPACT_ATOMS: atom_id res chain seq x y z
N MET A 1 19.15 -0.05 15.03
CA MET A 1 17.76 -0.53 14.99
C MET A 1 17.14 -0.04 13.70
N ASN A 2 16.61 -0.94 12.88
CA ASN A 2 15.96 -0.66 11.59
C ASN A 2 14.53 -1.20 11.61
N GLU A 3 13.78 -0.98 10.52
CA GLU A 3 12.46 -1.60 10.32
C GLU A 3 11.53 -1.39 11.52
N ILE A 4 11.47 -0.16 12.05
CA ILE A 4 10.74 0.20 13.27
C ILE A 4 9.86 1.44 13.06
N GLY A 5 9.18 1.50 11.92
CA GLY A 5 8.11 2.45 11.65
C GLY A 5 6.72 1.78 11.78
N LEU A 6 5.93 1.87 10.72
CA LEU A 6 4.63 1.20 10.61
C LEU A 6 4.74 -0.14 9.88
N ASP A 7 5.17 -0.09 8.63
CA ASP A 7 5.35 -1.21 7.71
C ASP A 7 6.55 -0.89 6.79
N PRO A 8 7.78 -1.32 7.15
CA PRO A 8 8.11 -2.24 8.24
C PRO A 8 8.26 -1.58 9.63
N GLY A 9 7.71 -2.22 10.67
CA GLY A 9 7.78 -1.83 12.07
C GLY A 9 6.70 -2.45 12.96
N ILE A 10 5.63 -1.70 13.25
CA ILE A 10 4.47 -2.18 14.02
C ILE A 10 3.95 -3.52 13.48
N ASP A 11 3.97 -3.71 12.16
CA ASP A 11 3.59 -4.96 11.53
C ASP A 11 4.43 -6.15 12.04
N HIS A 12 5.76 -6.02 12.12
CA HIS A 12 6.64 -7.05 12.70
C HIS A 12 6.33 -7.32 14.18
N LEU A 13 6.14 -6.25 14.97
CA LEU A 13 5.92 -6.36 16.41
C LEU A 13 4.77 -7.34 16.73
N TYR A 14 3.63 -7.13 16.06
CA TYR A 14 2.43 -7.92 16.31
C TYR A 14 2.36 -9.21 15.50
N ALA A 15 3.08 -9.32 14.37
CA ALA A 15 3.23 -10.61 13.68
C ALA A 15 4.02 -11.59 14.55
N VAL A 16 5.21 -11.16 15.01
CA VAL A 16 6.09 -11.98 15.86
C VAL A 16 5.40 -12.34 17.18
N LYS A 17 4.69 -11.39 17.81
CA LYS A 17 3.92 -11.65 19.04
C LYS A 17 2.96 -12.83 18.88
N THR A 18 2.04 -12.77 17.92
CA THR A 18 1.02 -13.80 17.77
C THR A 18 1.63 -15.15 17.36
N ILE A 19 2.66 -15.14 16.50
CA ILE A 19 3.35 -16.36 16.08
C ILE A 19 4.03 -17.04 17.27
N ASP A 20 4.78 -16.28 18.08
CA ASP A 20 5.44 -16.79 19.28
C ASP A 20 4.44 -17.36 20.30
N GLU A 21 3.30 -16.70 20.52
CA GLU A 21 2.22 -17.21 21.37
C GLU A 21 1.65 -18.54 20.88
N VAL A 22 1.38 -18.66 19.57
CA VAL A 22 0.86 -19.89 18.96
C VAL A 22 1.87 -21.03 19.09
N HIS A 23 3.14 -20.78 18.77
CA HIS A 23 4.19 -21.80 18.87
C HIS A 23 4.45 -22.24 20.31
N LYS A 24 4.45 -21.32 21.28
CA LYS A 24 4.58 -21.64 22.72
C LYS A 24 3.43 -22.51 23.24
N ALA A 25 2.24 -22.35 22.68
CA ALA A 25 1.09 -23.19 22.96
C ALA A 25 1.05 -24.50 22.15
N GLY A 26 2.08 -24.79 21.36
CA GLY A 26 2.18 -26.01 20.55
C GLY A 26 1.35 -26.00 19.26
N GLY A 27 0.82 -24.83 18.88
CA GLY A 27 0.12 -24.64 17.61
C GLY A 27 1.06 -24.39 16.44
N LYS A 28 0.48 -24.36 15.24
CA LYS A 28 1.15 -24.15 13.96
C LYS A 28 0.50 -23.01 13.19
N ILE A 29 1.30 -22.17 12.57
CA ILE A 29 0.82 -21.12 11.66
C ILE A 29 0.68 -21.72 10.26
N LYS A 30 -0.53 -22.10 9.88
CA LYS A 30 -0.82 -22.65 8.55
C LYS A 30 -0.96 -21.56 7.47
N SER A 31 -1.42 -20.38 7.87
CA SER A 31 -1.54 -19.22 6.98
C SER A 31 -1.15 -17.94 7.71
N PHE A 32 -0.36 -17.09 7.05
CA PHE A 32 -0.04 -15.74 7.47
C PHE A 32 -0.37 -14.76 6.34
N LEU A 33 -1.30 -13.86 6.59
CA LEU A 33 -1.62 -12.75 5.70
C LEU A 33 -1.39 -11.43 6.45
N SER A 34 -0.73 -10.47 5.82
CA SER A 34 -0.51 -9.14 6.38
C SER A 34 -0.76 -8.08 5.33
N TYR A 35 -1.73 -7.22 5.60
CA TYR A 35 -2.12 -6.16 4.67
C TYR A 35 -2.15 -4.81 5.37
N CYS A 36 -1.47 -3.83 4.77
CA CYS A 36 -1.36 -2.47 5.30
C CYS A 36 -1.71 -1.43 4.22
N GLY A 37 -2.34 -0.33 4.62
CA GLY A 37 -2.58 0.81 3.73
C GLY A 37 -2.67 2.12 4.50
N GLY A 38 -1.90 3.12 4.05
CA GLY A 38 -2.11 4.52 4.36
C GLY A 38 -2.95 5.17 3.27
N LEU A 39 -4.15 5.60 3.62
CA LEU A 39 -5.21 6.06 2.72
C LEU A 39 -5.80 7.38 3.26
N PRO A 40 -6.55 8.14 2.46
CA PRO A 40 -7.44 9.15 3.03
C PRO A 40 -8.53 8.47 3.88
N ALA A 41 -9.06 9.18 4.87
CA ALA A 41 -10.30 8.76 5.53
C ALA A 41 -11.43 8.64 4.49
N PRO A 42 -12.42 7.73 4.68
CA PRO A 42 -13.46 7.49 3.67
C PRO A 42 -14.19 8.76 3.23
N GLU A 43 -14.48 9.66 4.16
CA GLU A 43 -15.13 10.95 3.90
C GLU A 43 -14.28 11.92 3.07
N ASP A 44 -12.95 11.75 3.05
CA ASP A 44 -11.99 12.60 2.35
C ASP A 44 -11.40 11.91 1.10
N SER A 45 -11.98 10.77 0.70
CA SER A 45 -11.48 9.90 -0.37
C SER A 45 -12.06 10.19 -1.76
N ASP A 46 -12.85 11.26 -1.93
CA ASP A 46 -13.53 11.56 -3.19
C ASP A 46 -12.60 12.20 -4.24
N ASN A 47 -11.76 11.35 -4.84
CA ASN A 47 -10.96 11.67 -6.02
C ASN A 47 -10.78 10.41 -6.89
N PRO A 48 -10.24 10.51 -8.12
CA PRO A 48 -10.21 9.39 -9.06
C PRO A 48 -9.54 8.11 -8.57
N LEU A 49 -8.61 8.22 -7.61
CA LEU A 49 -7.89 7.08 -7.05
C LEU A 49 -8.39 6.66 -5.66
N GLY A 50 -9.24 7.44 -5.00
CA GLY A 50 -9.46 7.26 -3.56
C GLY A 50 -8.16 7.35 -2.76
N TYR A 51 -7.22 8.20 -3.21
CA TYR A 51 -5.87 8.26 -2.65
C TYR A 51 -5.39 9.70 -2.51
N LYS A 52 -4.63 9.98 -1.46
CA LYS A 52 -3.95 11.28 -1.26
C LYS A 52 -2.53 11.05 -0.79
N PHE A 53 -1.61 11.87 -1.28
CA PHE A 53 -0.19 11.67 -1.03
C PHE A 53 0.20 12.19 0.36
N SER A 54 0.52 11.26 1.27
CA SER A 54 1.16 11.56 2.56
C SER A 54 2.67 11.29 2.56
N TRP A 55 3.20 10.85 1.42
CA TRP A 55 4.61 10.58 1.14
C TRP A 55 4.84 10.66 -0.39
N SER A 56 6.07 10.40 -0.85
CA SER A 56 6.48 10.56 -2.26
C SER A 56 5.52 9.89 -3.25
N SER A 57 4.88 10.68 -4.12
CA SER A 57 3.98 10.17 -5.17
C SER A 57 4.68 9.23 -6.14
N ARG A 58 5.92 9.56 -6.50
CA ARG A 58 6.81 8.72 -7.31
C ARG A 58 7.02 7.36 -6.66
N GLY A 59 7.27 7.34 -5.36
CA GLY A 59 7.42 6.10 -4.60
C GLY A 59 6.14 5.25 -4.61
N VAL A 60 4.97 5.88 -4.48
CA VAL A 60 3.66 5.20 -4.59
C VAL A 60 3.51 4.55 -5.96
N LEU A 61 3.73 5.30 -7.04
CA LEU A 61 3.53 4.80 -8.40
C LEU A 61 4.55 3.73 -8.79
N LEU A 62 5.82 3.89 -8.41
CA LEU A 62 6.84 2.87 -8.64
C LEU A 62 6.53 1.57 -7.92
N ALA A 63 5.96 1.64 -6.72
CA ALA A 63 5.57 0.44 -6.00
C ALA A 63 4.51 -0.40 -6.74
N LEU A 64 3.74 0.24 -7.63
CA LEU A 64 2.72 -0.42 -8.47
C LEU A 64 3.33 -1.15 -9.67
N ARG A 65 4.62 -0.98 -9.93
CA ARG A 65 5.40 -1.73 -10.93
C ARG A 65 6.25 -2.83 -10.33
N ASN A 66 6.16 -3.10 -9.03
CA ASN A 66 6.91 -4.20 -8.45
C ASN A 66 6.32 -5.54 -8.93
N SER A 67 7.19 -6.53 -9.13
CA SER A 67 6.73 -7.92 -9.12
C SER A 67 6.42 -8.33 -7.68
N ALA A 68 5.60 -9.36 -7.53
CA ALA A 68 5.33 -9.96 -6.24
C ALA A 68 5.59 -11.46 -6.27
N LYS A 69 6.02 -12.02 -5.13
CA LYS A 69 6.26 -13.45 -4.95
C LYS A 69 5.81 -13.85 -3.56
N TYR A 70 5.04 -14.93 -3.42
CA TYR A 70 4.47 -15.30 -2.14
C TYR A 70 4.16 -16.80 -2.07
N TRP A 71 3.93 -17.31 -0.86
CA TRP A 71 3.47 -18.70 -0.66
C TRP A 71 1.96 -18.77 -0.67
N LYS A 72 1.40 -19.75 -1.38
CA LYS A 72 -0.03 -20.07 -1.38
C LYS A 72 -0.22 -21.57 -1.57
N ASN A 73 -0.99 -22.19 -0.67
CA ASN A 73 -1.26 -23.64 -0.66
C ASN A 73 0.02 -24.52 -0.73
N GLY A 74 1.11 -24.07 -0.10
CA GLY A 74 2.38 -24.79 -0.07
C GLY A 74 3.27 -24.59 -1.30
N GLU A 75 2.83 -23.79 -2.28
CA GLU A 75 3.58 -23.49 -3.50
C GLU A 75 3.94 -22.01 -3.57
N ILE A 76 4.99 -21.69 -4.33
CA ILE A 76 5.38 -20.31 -4.61
C ILE A 76 4.62 -19.83 -5.85
N GLU A 77 3.83 -18.77 -5.69
CA GLU A 77 3.24 -18.03 -6.80
C GLU A 77 4.04 -16.74 -7.05
N SER A 78 4.11 -16.32 -8.32
CA SER A 78 4.72 -15.04 -8.73
C SER A 78 3.73 -14.25 -9.57
N VAL A 79 3.73 -12.93 -9.39
CA VAL A 79 2.94 -11.97 -10.16
C VAL A 79 3.92 -10.98 -10.79
N THR A 80 3.84 -10.80 -12.10
CA THR A 80 4.68 -9.83 -12.81
C THR A 80 4.20 -8.41 -12.53
N SER A 81 5.05 -7.43 -12.83
CA SER A 81 4.73 -6.01 -12.69
C SER A 81 3.47 -5.62 -13.47
N GLU A 82 3.29 -6.18 -14.66
CA GLU A 82 2.16 -5.91 -15.56
C GLU A 82 0.84 -6.50 -15.03
N GLU A 83 0.91 -7.64 -14.34
CA GLU A 83 -0.26 -8.35 -13.81
C GLU A 83 -0.60 -7.95 -12.38
N LEU A 84 0.21 -7.11 -11.73
CA LEU A 84 0.03 -6.78 -10.31
C LEU A 84 -1.34 -6.19 -10.02
N MET A 85 -1.80 -5.22 -10.82
CA MET A 85 -3.11 -4.60 -10.62
C MET A 85 -4.27 -5.55 -10.99
N ASN A 86 -4.07 -6.50 -11.92
CA ASN A 86 -5.05 -7.54 -12.23
C ASN A 86 -5.21 -8.56 -11.09
N SER A 87 -4.15 -8.75 -10.28
CA SER A 87 -4.19 -9.63 -9.11
C SER A 87 -4.99 -9.03 -7.94
N ALA A 88 -5.31 -7.73 -8.00
CA ALA A 88 -6.02 -7.05 -6.94
C ALA A 88 -7.44 -7.61 -6.77
N LYS A 89 -7.88 -7.76 -5.52
CA LYS A 89 -9.20 -8.30 -5.20
C LYS A 89 -9.79 -7.64 -3.96
N PRO A 90 -11.12 -7.60 -3.81
CA PRO A 90 -11.75 -7.13 -2.58
C PRO A 90 -11.19 -7.86 -1.35
N TYR A 91 -10.90 -7.11 -0.28
CA TYR A 91 -10.37 -7.64 0.97
C TYR A 91 -11.19 -7.15 2.15
N PHE A 92 -11.98 -8.06 2.73
CA PHE A 92 -12.85 -7.73 3.85
C PHE A 92 -12.07 -7.62 5.17
N ILE A 93 -12.20 -6.46 5.83
CA ILE A 93 -11.72 -6.20 7.19
C ILE A 93 -12.90 -5.83 8.07
N TYR A 94 -13.54 -4.69 7.80
CA TYR A 94 -14.76 -4.25 8.48
C TYR A 94 -15.83 -3.83 7.45
N PRO A 95 -17.13 -3.96 7.78
CA PRO A 95 -18.21 -3.69 6.83
C PRO A 95 -18.21 -2.28 6.22
N GLY A 96 -17.72 -1.30 6.97
CA GLY A 96 -17.71 0.11 6.53
C GLY A 96 -16.64 0.46 5.50
N PHE A 97 -15.70 -0.45 5.17
CA PHE A 97 -14.63 -0.17 4.23
C PHE A 97 -14.75 -1.00 2.95
N ALA A 98 -14.62 -0.33 1.81
CA ALA A 98 -14.54 -0.95 0.49
C ALA A 98 -13.08 -1.13 0.06
N LEU A 99 -12.37 -2.05 0.70
CA LEU A 99 -10.95 -2.28 0.46
C LEU A 99 -10.71 -3.31 -0.63
N VAL A 100 -9.63 -3.11 -1.36
CA VAL A 100 -8.99 -4.09 -2.23
C VAL A 100 -7.55 -4.32 -1.77
N CYS A 101 -7.00 -5.48 -2.07
CA CYS A 101 -5.62 -5.81 -1.74
C CYS A 101 -4.88 -6.43 -2.92
N TYR A 102 -3.57 -6.21 -2.97
CA TYR A 102 -2.65 -6.86 -3.89
C TYR A 102 -1.34 -7.21 -3.16
N PRO A 103 -0.62 -8.27 -3.57
CA PRO A 103 0.61 -8.69 -2.93
C PRO A 103 1.73 -7.65 -3.14
N ASN A 104 2.70 -7.58 -2.23
CA ASN A 104 3.76 -6.57 -2.27
C ASN A 104 5.14 -7.22 -2.17
N ARG A 105 5.99 -7.01 -3.20
CA ARG A 105 7.38 -7.51 -3.27
C ARG A 105 7.46 -9.02 -2.96
N ASP A 106 8.53 -9.46 -2.31
CA ASP A 106 8.78 -10.85 -1.98
C ASP A 106 8.35 -11.16 -0.53
N SER A 107 7.27 -11.93 -0.40
CA SER A 107 6.79 -12.47 0.88
C SER A 107 7.42 -13.83 1.22
N THR A 108 8.18 -14.45 0.32
CA THR A 108 8.68 -15.82 0.53
C THR A 108 9.70 -15.92 1.65
N THR A 109 10.46 -14.85 1.89
CA THR A 109 11.45 -14.71 2.95
C THR A 109 10.87 -14.70 4.37
N TYR A 110 9.56 -14.45 4.50
CA TYR A 110 8.91 -14.33 5.80
C TYR A 110 8.66 -15.68 6.49
N LYS A 111 8.81 -16.80 5.77
CA LYS A 111 8.86 -18.11 6.41
C LYS A 111 10.06 -18.21 7.35
N GLU A 112 11.23 -17.81 6.86
CA GLU A 112 12.46 -17.81 7.64
C GLU A 112 12.47 -16.69 8.67
N LEU A 113 12.12 -15.45 8.28
CA LEU A 113 12.16 -14.29 9.17
C LEU A 113 11.26 -14.45 10.39
N TYR A 114 10.06 -15.02 10.24
CA TYR A 114 9.14 -15.25 11.34
C TYR A 114 9.16 -16.67 11.89
N SER A 115 10.10 -17.51 11.43
CA SER A 115 10.22 -18.90 11.88
C SER A 115 8.93 -19.72 11.75
N ILE A 116 8.21 -19.56 10.62
CA ILE A 116 6.97 -20.27 10.26
C ILE A 116 7.16 -21.21 9.06
N PRO A 117 8.11 -22.17 9.09
CA PRO A 117 8.34 -23.09 7.97
C PRO A 117 7.11 -23.95 7.64
N GLU A 118 6.21 -24.16 8.61
CA GLU A 118 4.98 -24.93 8.51
C GLU A 118 3.83 -24.21 7.78
N ALA A 119 4.00 -22.92 7.49
CA ALA A 119 3.00 -22.12 6.79
C ALA A 119 2.86 -22.55 5.33
N GLU A 120 1.63 -22.79 4.90
CA GLU A 120 1.29 -23.10 3.51
C GLU A 120 1.02 -21.81 2.72
N THR A 121 0.54 -20.77 3.39
CA THR A 121 0.24 -19.47 2.78
C THR A 121 0.95 -18.36 3.55
N VAL A 122 1.73 -17.53 2.86
CA VAL A 122 2.47 -16.39 3.45
C VAL A 122 2.42 -15.25 2.44
N ILE A 123 1.59 -14.24 2.72
CA ILE A 123 1.38 -13.10 1.82
C ILE A 123 1.42 -11.80 2.62
N ARG A 124 2.34 -10.91 2.25
CA ARG A 124 2.30 -9.50 2.62
C ARG A 124 1.79 -8.69 1.42
N GLY A 125 0.98 -7.69 1.69
CA GLY A 125 0.35 -6.92 0.63
C GLY A 125 -0.07 -5.54 1.06
N THR A 126 -0.56 -4.78 0.09
CA THR A 126 -1.00 -3.39 0.26
C THR A 126 -2.51 -3.30 0.13
N LEU A 127 -3.13 -2.42 0.94
CA LEU A 127 -4.54 -2.06 0.87
C LEU A 127 -4.73 -0.77 0.07
N ARG A 128 -5.80 -0.73 -0.71
CA ARG A 128 -6.34 0.46 -1.40
C ARG A 128 -7.86 0.45 -1.33
N PHE A 129 -8.51 1.55 -1.68
CA PHE A 129 -9.95 1.55 -1.91
C PHE A 129 -10.28 0.97 -3.28
N GLN A 130 -11.52 0.50 -3.43
CA GLN A 130 -12.10 0.06 -4.70
C GLN A 130 -11.87 1.06 -5.83
N GLY A 131 -11.69 0.58 -7.06
CA GLY A 131 -11.49 1.41 -8.25
C GLY A 131 -10.07 1.91 -8.46
N PHE A 132 -9.20 1.87 -7.43
CA PHE A 132 -7.78 2.22 -7.54
C PHE A 132 -7.04 1.31 -8.52
N PRO A 133 -7.09 -0.04 -8.40
CA PRO A 133 -6.33 -0.92 -9.30
C PRO A 133 -6.71 -0.75 -10.77
N GLU A 134 -8.01 -0.62 -11.05
CA GLU A 134 -8.53 -0.44 -12.41
C GLU A 134 -8.03 0.89 -13.03
N PHE A 135 -8.02 1.98 -12.25
CA PHE A 135 -7.51 3.27 -12.74
C PHE A 135 -6.00 3.22 -13.03
N ILE A 136 -5.22 2.64 -12.11
CA ILE A 136 -3.77 2.48 -12.30
C ILE A 136 -3.48 1.57 -13.48
N LYS A 137 -4.25 0.50 -13.67
CA LYS A 137 -4.10 -0.39 -14.82
C LYS A 137 -4.17 0.38 -16.14
N VAL A 138 -5.14 1.27 -16.30
CA VAL A 138 -5.24 2.07 -17.53
C VAL A 138 -4.01 2.96 -17.70
N LEU A 139 -3.51 3.59 -16.63
CA LEU A 139 -2.24 4.34 -16.70
C LEU A 139 -1.05 3.45 -17.09
N VAL A 140 -0.98 2.21 -16.60
CA VAL A 140 0.04 1.22 -16.99
C VAL A 140 -0.07 0.88 -18.47
N ASP A 141 -1.27 0.55 -18.95
CA ASP A 141 -1.53 0.17 -20.34
C ASP A 141 -1.20 1.32 -21.32
N LEU A 142 -1.42 2.57 -20.90
CA LEU A 142 -1.04 3.77 -21.64
C LEU A 142 0.45 4.12 -21.54
N GLY A 143 1.23 3.42 -20.71
CA GLY A 143 2.67 3.64 -20.54
C GLY A 143 3.06 4.73 -19.55
N PHE A 144 2.12 5.32 -18.81
CA PHE A 144 2.39 6.46 -17.93
C PHE A 144 3.32 6.16 -16.76
N LEU A 145 3.53 4.88 -16.40
CA LEU A 145 4.45 4.53 -15.32
C LEU A 145 5.89 4.24 -15.81
N LYS A 146 6.20 4.51 -17.09
CA LYS A 146 7.57 4.38 -17.63
C LYS A 146 8.47 5.53 -17.16
N GLU A 147 9.74 5.22 -16.94
CA GLU A 147 10.78 6.17 -16.50
C GLU A 147 11.68 6.63 -17.65
N ASP A 148 11.53 6.00 -18.83
CA ASP A 148 12.32 6.32 -20.02
C ASP A 148 12.14 7.79 -20.40
N ALA A 149 13.25 8.43 -20.75
CA ALA A 149 13.22 9.81 -21.22
C ALA A 149 12.41 9.92 -22.50
N ASP A 150 11.56 10.95 -22.57
CA ASP A 150 10.72 11.23 -23.72
C ASP A 150 10.60 12.76 -23.92
N GLU A 151 10.94 13.21 -25.13
CA GLU A 151 10.97 14.63 -25.49
C GLU A 151 9.60 15.30 -25.33
N ILE A 152 8.50 14.54 -25.45
CA ILE A 152 7.13 15.04 -25.25
C ILE A 152 7.00 15.68 -23.86
N PHE A 153 7.62 15.09 -22.84
CA PHE A 153 7.54 15.52 -21.45
C PHE A 153 8.67 16.48 -21.03
N SER A 154 9.47 16.96 -21.99
CA SER A 154 10.63 17.82 -21.75
C SER A 154 10.34 19.31 -21.94
N SER A 155 9.14 19.69 -22.39
CA SER A 155 8.74 21.08 -22.64
C SER A 155 7.32 21.39 -22.16
N GLU A 156 7.04 22.66 -21.90
CA GLU A 156 5.75 23.12 -21.38
C GLU A 156 4.68 23.16 -22.49
N ILE A 157 4.06 22.01 -22.76
CA ILE A 157 2.93 21.86 -23.68
C ILE A 157 1.64 21.61 -22.89
N SER A 158 0.48 21.69 -23.57
CA SER A 158 -0.78 21.34 -22.91
C SER A 158 -0.87 19.83 -22.63
N TRP A 159 -1.63 19.45 -21.62
CA TRP A 159 -1.88 18.05 -21.28
C TRP A 159 -2.52 17.29 -22.45
N LYS A 160 -3.50 17.86 -23.14
CA LYS A 160 -4.09 17.23 -24.34
C LYS A 160 -3.08 17.03 -25.47
N ASP A 161 -2.13 17.94 -25.66
CA ASP A 161 -1.05 17.78 -26.64
C ASP A 161 -0.06 16.69 -26.21
N ALA A 162 0.32 16.66 -24.93
CA ALA A 162 1.24 15.65 -24.41
C ALA A 162 0.63 14.26 -24.52
N LEU A 163 -0.60 14.09 -24.04
CA LEU A 163 -1.32 12.83 -24.04
C LEU A 163 -1.54 12.33 -25.47
N SER A 164 -2.12 13.14 -26.36
CA SER A 164 -2.41 12.73 -27.73
C SER A 164 -1.15 12.28 -28.48
N LYS A 165 -0.03 13.01 -28.34
CA LYS A 165 1.26 12.62 -28.93
C LYS A 165 1.79 11.32 -28.33
N TYR A 166 1.74 11.19 -27.01
CA TYR A 166 2.33 10.05 -26.30
C TYR A 166 1.61 8.74 -26.61
N ILE A 167 0.27 8.75 -26.64
CA ILE A 167 -0.52 7.55 -26.93
C ILE A 167 -0.73 7.33 -28.44
N GLY A 168 -0.34 8.29 -29.28
CA GLY A 168 -0.52 8.24 -30.73
C GLY A 168 -1.99 8.35 -31.16
N ALA A 169 -2.72 9.32 -30.59
CA ALA A 169 -4.08 9.66 -31.02
C ALA A 169 -4.07 10.43 -32.35
N GLU A 170 -5.19 10.40 -33.09
CA GLU A 170 -5.30 11.07 -34.39
C GLU A 170 -5.21 12.61 -34.29
N SER A 171 -5.75 13.17 -33.19
CA SER A 171 -5.63 14.58 -32.86
C SER A 171 -5.63 14.80 -31.34
N ASN A 172 -5.53 16.07 -30.90
CA ASN A 172 -5.63 16.46 -29.50
C ASN A 172 -7.09 16.71 -29.04
N SER A 173 -8.08 16.33 -29.85
CA SER A 173 -9.48 16.37 -29.45
C SER A 173 -9.78 15.33 -28.37
N GLU A 174 -10.68 15.64 -27.43
CA GLU A 174 -11.06 14.71 -26.35
C GLU A 174 -11.62 13.40 -26.93
N SER A 175 -12.38 13.45 -28.03
CA SER A 175 -12.94 12.26 -28.69
C SER A 175 -11.87 11.33 -29.27
N ASP A 176 -10.85 11.88 -29.93
CA ASP A 176 -9.82 11.05 -30.58
C ASP A 176 -8.86 10.47 -29.55
N ILE A 177 -8.58 11.22 -28.47
CA ILE A 177 -7.83 10.72 -27.32
C ILE A 177 -8.58 9.56 -26.67
N ILE A 178 -9.89 9.71 -26.38
CA ILE A 178 -10.70 8.65 -25.78
C ILE A 178 -10.74 7.41 -26.69
N ALA A 179 -11.00 7.59 -28.00
CA ALA A 179 -11.00 6.48 -28.95
C ALA A 179 -9.65 5.74 -28.99
N LYS A 180 -8.54 6.48 -28.84
CA LYS A 180 -7.22 5.86 -28.75
C LYS A 180 -7.03 5.10 -27.45
N ILE A 181 -7.44 5.65 -26.30
CA ILE A 181 -7.41 4.95 -25.01
C ILE A 181 -8.19 3.64 -25.09
N ASP A 182 -9.41 3.66 -25.63
CA ASP A 182 -10.26 2.47 -25.80
C ASP A 182 -9.59 1.37 -26.63
N SER A 183 -8.70 1.73 -27.56
CA SER A 183 -7.94 0.76 -28.36
C SER A 183 -6.74 0.16 -27.63
N LEU A 184 -6.26 0.80 -26.56
CA LEU A 184 -5.02 0.44 -25.86
C LEU A 184 -5.25 -0.34 -24.56
N THR A 185 -6.44 -0.23 -23.96
CA THR A 185 -6.76 -0.89 -22.69
C THR A 185 -8.07 -1.69 -22.78
N LYS A 186 -8.32 -2.51 -21.76
CA LYS A 186 -9.59 -3.19 -21.56
C LYS A 186 -10.16 -2.75 -20.22
N PHE A 187 -11.28 -2.07 -20.27
CA PHE A 187 -12.07 -1.74 -19.10
C PHE A 187 -12.82 -2.96 -18.58
N LYS A 188 -13.12 -2.96 -17.29
CA LYS A 188 -13.90 -4.03 -16.66
C LYS A 188 -15.33 -4.08 -17.20
N ASP A 189 -15.97 -2.92 -17.30
CA ASP A 189 -17.31 -2.70 -17.84
C ASP A 189 -17.47 -1.22 -18.25
N GLU A 190 -18.61 -0.85 -18.82
CA GLU A 190 -18.85 0.52 -19.29
C GLU A 190 -18.90 1.54 -18.15
N ALA A 191 -19.41 1.17 -16.97
CA ALA A 191 -19.46 2.07 -15.83
C ALA A 191 -18.05 2.37 -15.30
N ASP A 192 -17.17 1.36 -15.31
CA ASP A 192 -15.76 1.51 -14.98
C ASP A 192 -15.02 2.39 -15.99
N ARG A 193 -15.31 2.21 -17.28
CA ARG A 193 -14.81 3.06 -18.37
C ARG A 193 -15.20 4.53 -18.16
N GLU A 194 -16.48 4.82 -17.97
CA GLU A 194 -16.97 6.18 -17.73
C GLU A 194 -16.30 6.81 -16.51
N ARG A 195 -16.20 6.07 -15.40
CA ARG A 195 -15.55 6.51 -14.15
C ARG A 195 -14.08 6.87 -14.37
N ILE A 196 -13.32 6.02 -15.06
CA ILE A 196 -11.88 6.24 -15.30
C ILE A 196 -11.66 7.43 -16.23
N LEU A 197 -12.42 7.53 -17.32
CA LEU A 197 -12.32 8.66 -18.25
C LEU A 197 -12.72 9.98 -17.58
N ALA A 198 -13.76 9.98 -16.73
CA ALA A 198 -14.10 11.14 -15.90
C ALA A 198 -12.96 11.52 -14.94
N GLY A 199 -12.26 10.53 -14.38
CA GLY A 199 -11.08 10.78 -13.55
C GLY A 199 -9.88 11.33 -14.33
N PHE A 200 -9.65 10.90 -15.57
CA PHE A 200 -8.63 11.51 -16.45
C PHE A 200 -8.97 12.97 -16.78
N LYS A 201 -10.25 13.26 -16.98
CA LYS A 201 -10.74 14.62 -17.13
C LYS A 201 -10.54 15.45 -15.86
N TRP A 202 -10.82 14.89 -14.68
CA TRP A 202 -10.57 15.53 -13.38
C TRP A 202 -9.09 15.86 -13.18
N LEU A 203 -8.19 14.96 -13.60
CA LEU A 203 -6.74 15.21 -13.61
C LEU A 203 -6.30 16.26 -14.64
N GLY A 204 -7.20 16.75 -15.49
CA GLY A 204 -6.90 17.73 -16.53
C GLY A 204 -6.16 17.15 -17.74
N LEU A 205 -6.10 15.82 -17.90
CA LEU A 205 -5.33 15.17 -18.97
C LEU A 205 -5.86 15.48 -20.38
N PHE A 206 -7.12 15.90 -20.49
CA PHE A 206 -7.76 16.34 -21.76
C PHE A 206 -7.79 17.87 -21.92
N SER A 207 -7.11 18.62 -21.07
CA SER A 207 -7.23 20.08 -20.99
C SER A 207 -6.07 20.84 -21.63
N ASP A 208 -6.22 22.16 -21.72
CA ASP A 208 -5.17 23.11 -22.09
C ASP A 208 -4.17 23.41 -20.96
N ASN A 209 -4.37 22.85 -19.76
CA ASN A 209 -3.45 22.99 -18.63
C ASN A 209 -2.06 22.53 -19.05
N LYS A 210 -1.05 23.27 -18.64
CA LYS A 210 0.33 22.96 -18.99
C LYS A 210 0.84 21.80 -18.16
N ILE A 211 1.59 20.89 -18.80
CA ILE A 211 2.33 19.87 -18.07
C ILE A 211 3.46 20.54 -17.28
N ILE A 212 3.82 19.98 -16.13
CA ILE A 212 5.07 20.33 -15.43
C ILE A 212 6.17 19.45 -16.03
N PRO A 213 7.09 19.98 -16.84
CA PRO A 213 8.02 19.13 -17.59
C PRO A 213 9.01 18.43 -16.66
N ARG A 214 9.00 17.09 -16.67
CA ARG A 214 9.93 16.25 -15.88
C ARG A 214 10.74 15.30 -16.75
N GLY A 215 10.60 15.37 -18.07
CA GLY A 215 11.41 14.61 -19.04
C GLY A 215 11.01 13.16 -19.23
N ASN A 216 10.06 12.63 -18.45
CA ASN A 216 9.48 11.30 -18.60
C ASN A 216 8.00 11.30 -18.19
N PRO A 217 7.18 10.34 -18.66
CA PRO A 217 5.74 10.32 -18.40
C PRO A 217 5.42 10.12 -16.91
N LEU A 218 6.15 9.27 -16.19
CA LEU A 218 5.90 8.97 -14.78
C LEU A 218 6.03 10.23 -13.92
N ASP A 219 7.17 10.91 -14.00
CA ASP A 219 7.46 12.06 -13.14
C ASP A 219 6.58 13.26 -13.53
N THR A 220 6.20 13.38 -14.81
CA THR A 220 5.30 14.45 -15.26
C THR A 220 3.87 14.23 -14.74
N LEU A 221 3.38 12.99 -14.78
CA LEU A 221 2.11 12.62 -14.15
C LEU A 221 2.17 12.82 -12.63
N CYS A 222 3.27 12.39 -11.98
CA CYS A 222 3.48 12.59 -10.54
C CYS A 222 3.29 14.05 -10.14
N ALA A 223 3.86 14.99 -10.91
CA ALA A 223 3.76 16.42 -10.61
C ALA A 223 2.30 16.91 -10.61
N THR A 224 1.45 16.44 -11.54
CA THR A 224 0.01 16.77 -11.55
C THR A 224 -0.75 16.09 -10.42
N LEU A 225 -0.43 14.83 -10.12
CA LEU A 225 -1.02 14.10 -9.00
C LEU A 225 -0.69 14.76 -7.66
N GLU A 226 0.55 15.24 -7.49
CA GLU A 226 1.00 15.98 -6.31
C GLU A 226 0.34 17.34 -6.17
N GLU A 227 -0.08 17.98 -7.25
CA GLU A 227 -0.83 19.25 -7.19
C GLU A 227 -2.28 19.00 -6.77
N LEU A 228 -2.92 17.96 -7.32
CA LEU A 228 -4.36 17.76 -7.21
C LEU A 228 -4.79 16.89 -6.02
N MET A 229 -3.91 16.03 -5.50
CA MET A 229 -4.28 14.96 -4.56
C MET A 229 -3.55 15.07 -3.22
N GLN A 230 -3.39 16.31 -2.74
CA GLN A 230 -2.89 16.59 -1.39
C GLN A 230 -4.03 16.55 -0.37
N TYR A 231 -3.65 16.40 0.90
CA TYR A 231 -4.57 16.64 2.01
C TYR A 231 -4.83 18.14 2.19
N GLY A 232 -6.10 18.50 2.27
CA GLY A 232 -6.56 19.81 2.71
C GLY A 232 -6.47 19.99 4.23
N PRO A 233 -6.67 21.22 4.74
CA PRO A 233 -6.41 21.57 6.14
C PRO A 233 -7.30 20.85 7.17
N ASN A 234 -8.47 20.37 6.77
CA ASN A 234 -9.45 19.72 7.67
C ASN A 234 -9.65 18.24 7.36
N GLU A 235 -8.88 17.69 6.43
CA GLU A 235 -8.99 16.31 5.99
C GLU A 235 -8.11 15.40 6.84
N ARG A 236 -8.45 14.11 6.87
CA ARG A 236 -7.78 13.10 7.68
C ARG A 236 -7.21 12.01 6.80
N ASP A 237 -6.01 11.55 7.14
CA ASP A 237 -5.53 10.25 6.67
C ASP A 237 -6.02 9.13 7.60
N LEU A 238 -5.80 7.91 7.13
CA LEU A 238 -6.25 6.67 7.73
C LEU A 238 -5.15 5.63 7.50
N VAL A 239 -4.75 4.95 8.57
CA VAL A 239 -3.95 3.74 8.48
C VAL A 239 -4.81 2.55 8.86
N ILE A 240 -4.81 1.54 8.00
CA ILE A 240 -5.35 0.21 8.30
C ILE A 240 -4.23 -0.81 8.17
N LEU A 241 -3.97 -1.57 9.22
CA LEU A 241 -3.07 -2.72 9.23
C LEU A 241 -3.83 -3.91 9.82
N GLN A 242 -3.88 -5.03 9.09
CA GLN A 242 -4.40 -6.27 9.61
C GLN A 242 -3.46 -7.44 9.31
N HIS A 243 -3.11 -8.18 10.36
CA HIS A 243 -2.63 -9.55 10.26
C HIS A 243 -3.79 -10.52 10.38
N LYS A 244 -3.72 -11.63 9.64
CA LYS A 244 -4.66 -12.74 9.71
C LYS A 244 -3.89 -14.05 9.72
N PHE A 245 -4.10 -14.84 10.77
CA PHE A 245 -3.41 -16.08 11.05
C PHE A 245 -4.41 -17.23 10.94
N GLY A 246 -4.13 -18.20 10.08
CA GLY A 246 -4.77 -19.51 10.12
C GLY A 246 -3.96 -20.42 11.02
N ILE A 247 -4.55 -20.87 12.12
CA ILE A 247 -3.87 -21.62 13.18
C ILE A 247 -4.41 -23.05 13.23
N GLU A 248 -3.52 -24.02 13.36
CA GLU A 248 -3.82 -25.43 13.67
C GLU A 248 -3.22 -25.75 15.04
N TRP A 249 -4.04 -26.14 16.01
CA TRP A 249 -3.61 -26.50 17.35
C TRP A 249 -3.15 -27.96 17.43
N ALA A 250 -2.46 -28.32 18.52
CA ALA A 250 -1.91 -29.66 18.73
C ALA A 250 -2.98 -30.77 18.77
N ASP A 251 -4.21 -30.43 19.15
CA ASP A 251 -5.35 -31.35 19.14
C ASP A 251 -6.03 -31.48 17.76
N GLY A 252 -5.53 -30.76 16.75
CA GLY A 252 -6.04 -30.73 15.39
C GLY A 252 -7.18 -29.73 15.16
N THR A 253 -7.63 -29.00 16.19
CA THR A 253 -8.60 -27.92 16.02
C THR A 253 -7.97 -26.74 15.27
N THR A 254 -8.79 -26.00 14.53
CA THR A 254 -8.33 -24.84 13.77
C THR A 254 -9.07 -23.58 14.17
N GLU A 255 -8.38 -22.45 14.14
CA GLU A 255 -8.99 -21.13 14.33
C GLU A 255 -8.40 -20.11 13.35
N THR A 256 -9.13 -19.03 13.12
CA THR A 256 -8.58 -17.85 12.45
C THR A 256 -8.47 -16.71 13.45
N ARG A 257 -7.27 -16.16 13.60
CA ARG A 257 -7.03 -14.99 14.43
C ARG A 257 -6.71 -13.77 13.58
N THR A 258 -7.22 -12.61 13.95
CA THR A 258 -6.86 -11.33 13.34
C THR A 258 -6.19 -10.44 14.38
N SER A 259 -5.26 -9.61 13.95
CA SER A 259 -4.65 -8.54 14.74
C SER A 259 -4.80 -7.27 13.92
N THR A 260 -5.60 -6.31 14.37
CA THR A 260 -6.06 -5.17 13.54
C THR A 260 -5.79 -3.83 14.21
N LEU A 261 -5.18 -2.90 13.47
CA LEU A 261 -5.01 -1.49 13.80
C LEU A 261 -5.76 -0.65 12.77
N VAL A 262 -6.60 0.27 13.26
CA VAL A 262 -7.24 1.32 12.48
C VAL A 262 -7.02 2.62 13.24
N ASP A 263 -6.29 3.56 12.64
CA ASP A 263 -5.96 4.84 13.25
C ASP A 263 -6.22 5.96 12.23
N TYR A 264 -6.80 7.07 12.70
CA TYR A 264 -7.13 8.23 11.89
C TYR A 264 -6.25 9.40 12.29
N GLY A 265 -5.80 10.17 11.30
CA GLY A 265 -5.10 11.42 11.53
C GLY A 265 -5.98 12.44 12.25
N VAL A 266 -5.33 13.41 12.90
CA VAL A 266 -6.00 14.50 13.60
C VAL A 266 -5.76 15.79 12.82
N PRO A 267 -6.82 16.47 12.31
CA PRO A 267 -6.67 17.76 11.67
C PRO A 267 -5.99 18.78 12.59
N GLY A 268 -4.99 19.50 12.07
CA GLY A 268 -4.14 20.40 12.86
C GLY A 268 -3.17 19.71 13.84
N GLY A 269 -3.17 18.38 13.90
CA GLY A 269 -2.23 17.55 14.65
C GLY A 269 -1.35 16.70 13.73
N TYR A 270 -0.98 15.51 14.19
CA TYR A 270 -0.26 14.54 13.37
C TYR A 270 -1.23 13.72 12.50
N SER A 271 -0.80 13.44 11.27
CA SER A 271 -1.41 12.39 10.46
C SER A 271 -1.16 11.02 11.10
N SER A 272 -2.05 10.06 10.85
CA SER A 272 -1.90 8.67 11.30
C SER A 272 -0.59 8.08 10.79
N MET A 273 -0.27 8.31 9.52
CA MET A 273 0.99 7.86 8.92
C MET A 273 2.22 8.45 9.65
N ALA A 274 2.23 9.76 9.92
CA ALA A 274 3.35 10.39 10.63
C ALA A 274 3.46 9.88 12.08
N LYS A 275 2.34 9.73 12.78
CA LYS A 275 2.28 9.18 14.14
C LYS A 275 2.84 7.75 14.18
N LEU A 276 2.31 6.87 13.34
CA LEU A 276 2.60 5.44 13.36
C LEU A 276 3.98 5.08 12.79
N VAL A 277 4.63 5.99 12.05
CA VAL A 277 6.03 5.83 11.65
C VAL A 277 6.97 6.49 12.66
N GLY A 278 6.66 7.73 13.07
CA GLY A 278 7.55 8.54 13.91
C GLY A 278 7.61 8.08 15.36
N VAL A 279 6.47 7.70 15.95
CA VAL A 279 6.42 7.31 17.37
C VAL A 279 7.18 6.01 17.63
N PRO A 280 7.02 4.91 16.86
CA PRO A 280 7.84 3.71 17.05
C PRO A 280 9.34 3.97 16.88
N CYS A 281 9.71 4.82 15.91
CA CYS A 281 11.10 5.25 15.72
C CYS A 281 11.63 6.01 16.95
N ALA A 282 10.85 6.93 17.51
CA ALA A 282 11.21 7.69 18.71
C ALA A 282 11.35 6.78 19.94
N VAL A 283 10.39 5.87 20.15
CA VAL A 283 10.44 4.89 21.25
C VAL A 283 11.66 4.00 21.14
N ALA A 284 11.94 3.43 19.96
CA ALA A 284 13.13 2.61 19.75
C ALA A 284 14.43 3.39 19.97
N THR A 285 14.47 4.66 19.54
CA THR A 285 15.61 5.55 19.77
C THR A 285 15.87 5.76 21.26
N LEU A 286 14.83 6.05 22.05
CA LEU A 286 14.94 6.19 23.51
C LEU A 286 15.41 4.90 24.19
N GLN A 287 14.90 3.74 23.74
CA GLN A 287 15.32 2.43 24.26
C GLN A 287 16.79 2.10 23.92
N VAL A 288 17.32 2.59 22.80
CA VAL A 288 18.76 2.47 22.52
C VAL A 288 19.56 3.40 23.43
N LEU A 289 19.14 4.66 23.58
CA LEU A 289 19.86 5.67 24.38
C LEU A 289 19.88 5.35 25.88
N ASN A 290 18.81 4.76 26.42
CA ASN A 290 18.71 4.38 27.83
C ASN A 290 19.37 3.02 28.14
N GLY A 291 19.93 2.34 27.14
CA GLY A 291 20.59 1.04 27.29
C GLY A 291 19.65 -0.16 27.41
N LYS A 292 18.35 -0.02 27.18
CA LYS A 292 17.42 -1.16 27.14
C LYS A 292 17.64 -2.03 25.91
N LEU A 293 17.90 -1.41 24.75
CA LEU A 293 18.34 -2.06 23.53
C LEU A 293 19.85 -1.80 23.35
N SER A 294 20.67 -2.51 24.11
CA SER A 294 22.11 -2.26 24.21
C SER A 294 23.00 -3.11 23.30
N THR A 295 22.46 -4.18 22.69
CA THR A 295 23.26 -5.12 21.89
C THR A 295 23.78 -4.42 20.62
N PRO A 296 25.11 -4.35 20.38
CA PRO A 296 25.67 -3.77 19.16
C PRO A 296 25.41 -4.65 17.94
N GLY A 297 25.11 -4.04 16.78
CA GLY A 297 24.87 -4.76 15.53
C GLY A 297 23.74 -4.16 14.67
N LEU A 298 23.40 -4.86 13.59
CA LEU A 298 22.30 -4.53 12.70
C LEU A 298 21.05 -5.32 13.11
N PHE A 299 20.07 -4.64 13.70
CA PHE A 299 18.86 -5.25 14.26
C PHE A 299 17.58 -4.75 13.59
N ALA A 300 16.55 -5.60 13.62
CA ALA A 300 15.15 -5.36 13.27
C ALA A 300 14.26 -6.01 14.37
N PRO A 301 12.97 -5.63 14.50
CA PRO A 301 12.08 -6.12 15.55
C PRO A 301 11.59 -7.57 15.31
N MET A 302 12.49 -8.54 15.42
CA MET A 302 12.26 -9.94 15.05
C MET A 302 12.13 -10.90 16.24
N THR A 303 12.23 -10.40 17.49
CA THR A 303 12.16 -11.25 18.69
C THR A 303 11.32 -10.60 19.79
N PRO A 304 10.64 -11.39 20.66
CA PRO A 304 9.92 -10.84 21.80
C PRO A 304 10.77 -9.95 22.71
N GLU A 305 12.06 -10.27 22.89
CA GLU A 305 12.98 -9.47 23.71
C GLU A 305 13.13 -8.02 23.23
N ILE A 306 13.15 -7.81 21.90
CA ILE A 306 13.16 -6.47 21.31
C ILE A 306 11.73 -5.89 21.28
N ASN A 307 10.75 -6.72 20.94
CA ASN A 307 9.41 -6.26 20.56
C ASN A 307 8.55 -5.89 21.77
N ASP A 308 8.55 -6.69 22.83
CA ASP A 308 7.72 -6.52 24.03
C ASP A 308 7.89 -5.15 24.70
N PRO A 309 9.12 -4.66 24.98
CA PRO A 309 9.28 -3.35 25.62
C PRO A 309 8.84 -2.20 24.70
N ILE A 310 8.93 -2.35 23.38
CA ILE A 310 8.45 -1.35 22.42
C ILE A 310 6.93 -1.37 22.37
N MET A 311 6.30 -2.53 22.18
CA MET A 311 4.84 -2.68 22.14
C MET A 311 4.19 -2.15 23.42
N LYS A 312 4.80 -2.42 24.59
CA LYS A 312 4.30 -1.93 25.87
C LYS A 312 4.24 -0.40 25.91
N ILE A 313 5.32 0.29 25.55
CA ILE A 313 5.35 1.77 25.54
C ILE A 313 4.38 2.33 24.51
N LEU A 314 4.40 1.77 23.28
CA LEU A 314 3.48 2.19 22.22
C LEU A 314 2.01 2.10 22.66
N LYS A 315 1.64 1.02 23.33
CA LYS A 315 0.29 0.84 23.86
C LYS A 315 0.00 1.75 25.05
N ASP A 316 0.84 1.71 26.08
CA ASP A 316 0.55 2.35 27.37
C ASP A 316 0.63 3.89 27.30
N GLU A 317 1.53 4.44 26.49
CA GLU A 317 1.79 5.89 26.42
C GLU A 317 1.16 6.57 25.20
N TYR A 318 0.92 5.84 24.11
CA TYR A 318 0.51 6.42 22.82
C TYR A 318 -0.78 5.83 22.24
N ASP A 319 -1.39 4.84 22.92
CA ASP A 319 -2.58 4.12 22.45
C ASP A 319 -2.38 3.48 21.06
N ILE A 320 -1.15 3.04 20.76
CA ILE A 320 -0.79 2.38 19.51
C ILE A 320 -0.70 0.87 19.75
N TYR A 321 -1.75 0.14 19.35
CA TYR A 321 -1.78 -1.32 19.42
C TYR A 321 -2.71 -1.94 18.39
N LEU A 322 -2.50 -3.23 18.10
CA LEU A 322 -3.42 -4.01 17.29
C LEU A 322 -4.37 -4.78 18.21
N THR A 323 -5.67 -4.71 17.92
CA THR A 323 -6.69 -5.49 18.61
C THR A 323 -6.73 -6.90 18.04
N GLU A 324 -6.51 -7.90 18.90
CA GLU A 324 -6.57 -9.31 18.53
C GLU A 324 -7.98 -9.88 18.70
N LYS A 325 -8.46 -10.64 17.71
CA LYS A 325 -9.77 -11.32 17.74
C LYS A 325 -9.69 -12.67 17.04
N THR A 326 -10.25 -13.71 17.67
CA THR A 326 -10.55 -14.99 17.00
C THR A 326 -11.90 -14.88 16.28
N LEU A 327 -11.95 -15.33 15.03
CA LEU A 327 -13.13 -15.35 14.17
C LEU A 327 -13.85 -16.69 14.24
#